data_AF-A0A0C9YIC5-F1
#
_entry.id   AF-A0A0C9YIC5-F1
#
_cell.length_a   1.000
_cell.length_b   1.000
_cell.length_c   1.000
_cell.angle_alpha   90.00
_cell.angle_beta   90.00
_cell.angle_gamma   90.00
#
_symmetry.space_group_name_H-M   'P 1'
#
loop_
_entity.id
_entity.type
_entity.pdbx_description
1 polymer ?
#
loop_
_entity_poly.entity_id
_entity_poly.type
_entity_poly.pdbx_seq_one_letter_code
_entity_poly.pdbx_strand_id
1 'polypeptide(L)'
;MPGVTEKGSVNVCIEVNTPGGHSSLPPTHTSIGILAELLVKIEGNPFRVHLARNSPPYRTVQCLAAHAPNMPDGLRRNILASAYSDKVLRAAEDVLFTNSPVFKSLVGTTQAIDIIQGGVKVNALPEQAWAVINHRISMER
;
A
#
# COMPACT_ATOMS: atom_id res chain seq x y z
N MET A 1 2.81 -19.70 -12.78
CA MET A 1 1.73 -19.11 -13.59
C MET A 1 2.30 -17.97 -14.41
N PRO A 2 1.83 -17.73 -15.64
CA PRO A 2 2.29 -16.60 -16.44
C PRO A 2 1.82 -15.26 -15.84
N GLY A 3 2.71 -14.26 -15.81
CA GLY A 3 2.37 -12.88 -15.42
C GLY A 3 1.79 -12.15 -16.62
N VAL A 4 0.47 -11.97 -16.66
CA VAL A 4 -0.25 -11.35 -17.78
C VAL A 4 -0.54 -9.86 -17.58
N THR A 5 -0.17 -9.31 -16.42
CA THR A 5 -0.39 -7.92 -16.04
C THR A 5 0.73 -7.40 -15.13
N GLU A 6 1.05 -6.12 -15.26
CA GLU A 6 1.98 -5.39 -14.40
C GLU A 6 1.27 -4.23 -13.71
N LYS A 7 1.65 -3.91 -12.47
CA LYS A 7 1.14 -2.75 -11.72
C LYS A 7 1.77 -1.48 -12.26
N GLY A 8 0.99 -0.40 -12.34
CA GLY A 8 1.53 0.94 -12.61
C GLY A 8 2.51 1.37 -11.50
N SER A 9 3.39 2.33 -11.78
CA SER A 9 4.32 2.88 -10.80
C SER A 9 4.32 4.40 -10.82
N VAL A 10 4.27 5.01 -9.65
CA VAL A 10 4.39 6.47 -9.45
C VAL A 10 5.26 6.72 -8.22
N ASN A 11 6.20 7.65 -8.32
CA ASN A 11 6.97 8.16 -7.18
C ASN A 11 6.50 9.57 -6.86
N VAL A 12 6.19 9.84 -5.60
CA VAL A 12 5.78 11.16 -5.10
C VAL A 12 6.87 11.67 -4.18
N CYS A 13 7.45 12.83 -4.50
CA CYS A 13 8.36 13.53 -3.60
C CYS A 13 7.56 14.54 -2.77
N ILE A 14 7.72 14.49 -1.45
CA ILE A 14 7.14 15.48 -0.54
C ILE A 14 8.28 16.22 0.13
N GLU A 15 8.19 17.55 0.10
CA GLU A 15 9.22 18.45 0.59
C GLU A 15 8.61 19.43 1.58
N VAL A 16 9.29 19.62 2.71
CA VAL A 16 8.93 20.57 3.76
C VAL A 16 10.06 21.59 3.89
N ASN A 17 9.71 22.84 3.63
CA ASN A 17 10.60 23.99 3.76
C ASN A 17 10.23 24.81 5.00
N THR A 18 11.21 25.06 5.87
CA THR A 18 11.06 25.90 7.07
C THR A 18 12.25 26.85 7.18
N PRO A 19 12.15 27.96 7.93
CA PRO A 19 13.34 28.70 8.31
C PRO A 19 14.33 27.78 9.05
N GLY A 20 15.60 27.86 8.69
CA GLY A 20 16.69 27.20 9.41
C GLY A 20 17.05 27.96 10.68
N GLY A 21 18.25 27.73 11.19
CA GLY A 21 18.77 28.50 12.33
C GLY A 21 19.63 27.68 13.27
N HIS A 22 19.95 28.26 14.42
CA HIS A 22 20.76 27.60 15.44
C HIS A 22 19.89 26.69 16.30
N SER A 23 20.33 25.45 16.54
CA SER A 23 19.53 24.45 17.27
C SER A 23 19.27 24.80 18.74
N SER A 24 19.96 25.79 19.32
CA SER A 24 19.71 26.28 20.68
C SER A 24 18.44 27.14 20.82
N LEU A 25 17.83 27.55 19.71
CA LEU A 25 16.58 28.32 19.68
C LEU A 25 15.57 27.61 18.76
N PRO A 26 15.14 26.38 19.12
CA PRO A 26 14.29 25.60 18.24
C PRO A 26 12.87 26.19 18.19
N PRO A 27 12.23 26.22 17.02
CA PRO A 27 10.79 26.41 16.91
C PRO A 27 10.04 25.19 17.47
N THR A 28 8.70 25.28 17.57
CA THR A 28 7.85 24.15 18.02
C THR A 28 8.06 22.89 17.18
N HIS A 29 8.27 23.03 15.86
CA HIS A 29 8.57 21.91 14.96
C HIS A 29 9.67 22.27 13.97
N THR A 30 10.56 21.32 13.72
CA THR A 30 11.56 21.38 12.63
C THR A 30 10.95 20.86 11.32
N SER A 31 11.56 21.16 10.18
CA SER A 31 11.18 20.54 8.88
C SER A 31 11.15 19.00 8.96
N ILE A 32 12.13 18.38 9.63
CA ILE A 32 12.15 16.93 9.86
C ILE A 32 10.96 16.49 10.71
N GLY A 33 10.64 17.22 11.79
CA GLY A 33 9.50 16.88 12.66
C GLY A 33 8.16 16.92 11.92
N ILE A 34 7.94 17.96 11.11
CA ILE A 34 6.73 18.11 10.28
C ILE A 34 6.67 16.98 9.25
N LEU A 35 7.77 16.72 8.54
CA LEU A 35 7.84 15.64 7.55
C LEU A 35 7.54 14.28 8.21
N ALA A 36 8.14 13.99 9.36
CA ALA A 36 7.92 12.74 10.08
C ALA A 36 6.45 12.54 10.45
N GLU A 37 5.76 13.57 10.92
CA GLU A 37 4.32 13.50 11.22
C GLU A 37 3.50 13.18 9.96
N LEU A 38 3.83 13.80 8.83
CA LEU A 38 3.18 13.54 7.56
C LEU A 38 3.43 12.11 7.07
N LEU A 39 4.65 11.60 7.18
CA LEU A 39 4.99 10.23 6.81
C LEU A 39 4.26 9.19 7.65
N VAL A 40 4.17 9.38 8.97
CA VAL A 40 3.37 8.52 9.86
C VAL A 40 1.90 8.49 9.45
N LYS A 41 1.34 9.66 9.10
CA LYS A 41 -0.05 9.73 8.60
C LYS A 41 -0.22 8.99 7.29
N ILE A 42 0.75 9.06 6.37
CA ILE A 42 0.69 8.34 5.09
C ILE A 42 0.71 6.83 5.32
N GLU A 43 1.68 6.31 6.08
CA GLU A 43 1.76 4.86 6.37
C GLU A 43 0.55 4.34 7.14
N GLY A 44 0.02 5.14 8.07
CA GLY A 44 -1.20 4.82 8.82
C GLY A 44 -2.48 4.80 7.99
N ASN A 45 -2.45 5.26 6.73
CA ASN A 45 -3.61 5.31 5.84
C ASN A 45 -3.37 4.52 4.52
N PRO A 46 -3.21 3.18 4.58
CA PRO A 46 -3.02 2.38 3.37
C PRO A 46 -4.28 2.33 2.49
N PHE A 47 -4.08 2.13 1.19
CA PHE A 47 -5.17 1.96 0.24
C PHE A 47 -6.04 0.75 0.59
N ARG A 48 -7.36 0.92 0.45
CA ARG A 48 -8.31 -0.19 0.56
C ARG A 48 -8.12 -1.13 -0.63
N VAL A 49 -8.00 -2.41 -0.35
CA VAL A 49 -7.82 -3.44 -1.38
C VAL A 49 -9.17 -4.06 -1.71
N HIS A 50 -9.47 -4.18 -3.01
CA HIS A 50 -10.66 -4.83 -3.51
C HIS A 50 -10.29 -5.75 -4.67
N LEU A 51 -10.88 -6.94 -4.71
CA LEU A 51 -10.66 -7.94 -5.75
C LEU A 51 -11.75 -7.80 -6.82
N ALA A 52 -11.49 -6.96 -7.81
CA ALA A 52 -12.40 -6.74 -8.91
C ALA A 52 -12.60 -8.01 -9.76
N ARG A 53 -13.86 -8.34 -10.10
CA ARG A 53 -14.23 -9.61 -10.77
C ARG A 53 -13.69 -9.74 -12.20
N ASN A 54 -13.45 -8.62 -12.86
CA ASN A 54 -12.85 -8.57 -14.19
C ASN A 54 -11.32 -8.76 -14.17
N SER A 55 -10.69 -8.67 -12.99
CA SER A 55 -9.25 -8.74 -12.84
C SER A 55 -8.64 -10.14 -13.05
N PRO A 56 -7.41 -10.24 -13.60
CA PRO A 56 -6.69 -11.51 -13.68
C PRO A 56 -6.43 -12.21 -12.33
N PRO A 57 -6.11 -11.49 -11.23
CA PRO A 57 -6.04 -12.10 -9.90
C PRO A 57 -7.34 -12.79 -9.48
N TYR A 58 -8.51 -12.20 -9.77
CA TYR A 58 -9.79 -12.84 -9.46
C TYR A 58 -9.99 -14.14 -10.24
N ARG A 59 -9.72 -14.12 -11.56
CA ARG A 59 -9.80 -15.32 -12.41
C ARG A 59 -8.86 -16.42 -11.94
N THR A 60 -7.68 -16.05 -11.46
CA THR A 60 -6.70 -16.98 -10.87
C THR A 60 -7.29 -17.67 -9.63
N VAL A 61 -7.88 -16.88 -8.72
CA VAL A 61 -8.49 -17.42 -7.51
C VAL A 61 -9.70 -18.30 -7.81
N GLN A 62 -10.54 -17.93 -8.79
CA GLN A 62 -11.62 -18.79 -9.29
C GLN A 62 -11.12 -20.13 -9.82
N CYS A 63 -10.06 -20.11 -10.64
CA CYS A 63 -9.43 -21.31 -11.18
C CYS A 63 -8.88 -22.22 -10.07
N LEU A 64 -8.21 -21.63 -9.07
CA LEU A 64 -7.74 -22.38 -7.90
C LEU A 64 -8.89 -23.00 -7.11
N ALA A 65 -10.00 -22.28 -6.91
CA ALA A 65 -11.16 -22.85 -6.22
C ALA A 65 -11.83 -23.97 -7.03
N ALA A 66 -11.80 -23.90 -8.36
CA ALA A 66 -12.36 -24.96 -9.22
C ALA A 66 -11.49 -26.24 -9.23
N HIS A 67 -10.16 -26.11 -9.14
CA HIS A 67 -9.26 -27.22 -9.47
C HIS A 67 -8.25 -27.61 -8.38
N ALA A 68 -7.95 -26.74 -7.40
CA ALA A 68 -6.96 -27.06 -6.38
C ALA A 68 -7.50 -28.15 -5.43
N PRO A 69 -6.77 -29.27 -5.24
CA PRO A 69 -7.23 -30.37 -4.40
C PRO A 69 -7.26 -29.99 -2.91
N ASN A 70 -6.33 -29.15 -2.46
CA ASN A 70 -6.09 -28.89 -1.03
C ASN A 70 -6.67 -27.56 -0.52
N MET A 71 -7.68 -27.00 -1.20
CA MET A 71 -8.34 -25.78 -0.74
C MET A 71 -9.45 -26.13 0.28
N PRO A 72 -9.51 -25.45 1.45
CA PRO A 72 -10.58 -25.64 2.42
C PRO A 72 -11.96 -25.41 1.81
N ASP A 73 -12.91 -26.31 2.06
CA ASP A 73 -14.24 -26.30 1.40
C ASP A 73 -15.03 -25.01 1.64
N GLY A 74 -14.92 -24.41 2.83
CA GLY A 74 -15.55 -23.14 3.15
C GLY A 74 -15.03 -22.00 2.25
N LEU A 75 -13.71 -21.91 2.10
CA LEU A 75 -13.08 -20.92 1.23
C LEU A 75 -13.41 -21.19 -0.24
N ARG A 76 -13.38 -22.45 -0.66
CA ARG A 76 -13.74 -22.87 -2.02
C ARG A 76 -15.16 -22.42 -2.39
N ARG A 77 -16.15 -22.72 -1.55
CA ARG A 77 -17.55 -22.32 -1.76
C ARG A 77 -17.69 -20.80 -1.84
N ASN A 78 -17.04 -20.06 -0.94
CA ASN A 78 -17.11 -18.60 -0.93
C ASN A 78 -16.47 -18.00 -2.20
N ILE A 79 -15.32 -18.50 -2.63
CA ILE A 79 -14.70 -18.04 -3.87
C ILE A 79 -15.64 -18.30 -5.04
N LEU A 80 -16.12 -19.52 -5.26
CA LEU A 80 -16.99 -19.83 -6.40
C LEU A 80 -18.29 -19.00 -6.38
N ALA A 81 -18.91 -18.83 -5.22
CA ALA A 81 -20.14 -18.04 -5.07
C ALA A 81 -19.91 -16.52 -5.16
N SER A 82 -18.67 -16.04 -4.97
CA SER A 82 -18.34 -14.61 -5.08
C SER A 82 -18.62 -14.02 -6.47
N ALA A 83 -18.75 -14.85 -7.50
CA ALA A 83 -19.10 -14.44 -8.86
C ALA A 83 -20.49 -13.79 -8.95
N TYR A 84 -21.38 -14.11 -8.00
CA TYR A 84 -22.79 -13.71 -8.05
C TYR A 84 -23.21 -12.83 -6.86
N SER A 85 -22.34 -12.60 -5.88
CA SER A 85 -22.67 -11.82 -4.68
C SER A 85 -21.50 -11.00 -4.16
N ASP A 86 -21.72 -9.69 -3.99
CA ASP A 86 -20.72 -8.77 -3.41
C ASP A 86 -20.44 -9.10 -1.95
N LYS A 87 -21.48 -9.46 -1.19
CA LYS A 87 -21.33 -9.85 0.21
C LYS A 87 -20.39 -11.06 0.36
N VAL A 88 -20.55 -12.06 -0.53
CA VAL A 88 -19.71 -13.25 -0.52
C VAL A 88 -18.31 -12.93 -1.03
N LEU A 89 -18.17 -12.03 -2.02
CA LEU A 89 -16.87 -11.53 -2.46
C LEU A 89 -16.09 -10.87 -1.32
N ARG A 90 -16.74 -10.01 -0.52
CA ARG A 90 -16.10 -9.40 0.67
C ARG A 90 -15.65 -10.44 1.68
N ALA A 91 -16.48 -11.45 1.96
CA ALA A 91 -16.09 -12.53 2.86
C ALA A 91 -14.90 -13.36 2.31
N ALA A 92 -14.83 -13.55 0.99
CA ALA A 92 -13.68 -14.20 0.36
C ALA A 92 -12.41 -13.33 0.41
N GLU A 93 -12.55 -12.02 0.17
CA GLU A 93 -11.46 -11.03 0.30
C GLU A 93 -10.84 -11.06 1.70
N ASP A 94 -11.67 -11.01 2.74
CA ASP A 94 -11.20 -11.03 4.13
C ASP A 94 -10.31 -12.25 4.39
N VAL A 95 -10.73 -13.44 3.94
CA VAL A 95 -9.97 -14.67 4.13
C VAL A 95 -8.71 -14.69 3.25
N LEU A 96 -8.81 -14.31 1.97
CA LEU A 96 -7.69 -14.32 1.04
C LEU A 96 -6.59 -13.33 1.44
N PHE A 97 -6.98 -12.12 1.82
CA PHE A 97 -6.06 -11.05 2.19
C PHE A 97 -5.45 -11.24 3.58
N THR A 98 -6.16 -11.89 4.50
CA THR A 98 -5.62 -12.26 5.81
C THR A 98 -4.61 -13.39 5.69
N ASN A 99 -4.93 -14.43 4.90
CA ASN A 99 -4.06 -15.61 4.77
C ASN A 99 -2.89 -15.41 3.80
N SER A 100 -2.97 -14.42 2.90
CA SER A 100 -1.90 -14.13 1.94
C SER A 100 -1.68 -12.62 1.79
N PRO A 101 -0.77 -12.04 2.62
CA PRO A 101 -0.34 -10.65 2.46
C PRO A 101 0.28 -10.38 1.08
N VAL A 102 0.97 -11.36 0.50
CA VAL A 102 1.55 -11.27 -0.85
C VAL A 102 0.45 -11.11 -1.90
N PHE A 103 -0.63 -11.89 -1.80
CA PHE A 103 -1.77 -11.75 -2.70
C PHE A 103 -2.48 -10.41 -2.52
N LYS A 104 -2.65 -9.95 -1.27
CA LYS A 104 -3.19 -8.61 -0.98
C LYS A 104 -2.38 -7.50 -1.67
N SER A 105 -1.05 -7.56 -1.60
CA SER A 105 -0.14 -6.61 -2.26
C SER A 105 -0.13 -6.69 -3.78
N LEU A 106 -0.37 -7.89 -4.34
CA LEU A 106 -0.51 -8.10 -5.79
C LEU A 106 -1.77 -7.40 -6.32
N VAL A 107 -2.87 -7.50 -5.58
CA VAL A 107 -4.19 -6.98 -5.99
C VAL A 107 -4.31 -5.48 -5.75
N GLY A 108 -3.93 -5.02 -4.56
CA GLY A 108 -4.14 -3.63 -4.14
C GLY A 108 -3.05 -2.67 -4.56
N THR A 109 -3.36 -1.38 -4.55
CA THR A 109 -2.31 -0.35 -4.60
C THR A 109 -1.47 -0.42 -3.33
N THR A 110 -0.14 -0.43 -3.49
CA THR A 110 0.81 -0.42 -2.35
C THR A 110 1.55 0.89 -2.33
N GLN A 111 1.93 1.36 -1.14
CA GLN A 111 2.76 2.54 -0.93
C GLN A 111 3.92 2.18 -0.01
N ALA A 112 5.09 2.76 -0.26
CA ALA A 112 6.29 2.60 0.56
C ALA A 112 7.12 3.88 0.53
N ILE A 113 7.65 4.30 1.68
CA ILE A 113 8.61 5.39 1.78
C ILE A 113 10.01 4.80 1.60
N ASP A 114 10.62 5.07 0.45
CA ASP A 114 11.89 4.44 0.09
C ASP A 114 13.10 5.34 0.39
N ILE A 115 12.90 6.67 0.39
CA ILE A 115 13.95 7.66 0.61
C ILE A 115 13.45 8.71 1.58
N ILE A 116 14.28 9.11 2.54
CA ILE A 116 14.08 10.23 3.44
C ILE A 116 15.40 10.97 3.67
N GLN A 117 15.38 12.30 3.65
CA GLN A 117 16.55 13.13 3.89
C GLN A 117 16.18 14.43 4.62
N GLY A 118 17.06 14.90 5.50
CA GLY A 118 16.94 16.21 6.15
C GLY A 118 18.12 16.48 7.08
N GLY A 119 18.52 17.75 7.20
CA GLY A 119 19.65 18.16 8.04
C GLY A 119 21.01 17.97 7.38
N VAL A 120 21.98 18.77 7.84
CA VAL A 120 23.38 18.71 7.37
C VAL A 120 24.36 18.71 8.54
N LYS A 121 24.05 19.41 9.63
CA LYS A 121 24.90 19.52 10.83
C LYS A 121 24.06 19.28 12.08
N VAL A 122 24.68 18.72 13.12
CA VAL A 122 24.00 18.37 14.39
C VAL A 122 23.53 19.59 15.18
N ASN A 123 24.03 20.79 14.88
CA ASN A 123 23.75 22.03 15.59
C ASN A 123 23.04 23.10 14.72
N ALA A 124 22.55 22.72 13.54
CA ALA A 124 21.82 23.60 12.64
C ALA A 124 20.43 23.02 12.37
N LEU A 125 19.40 23.85 12.51
CA LEU A 125 18.04 23.49 12.14
C LEU A 125 17.96 23.36 10.62
N PRO A 126 17.39 22.26 10.11
CA PRO A 126 17.25 22.04 8.68
C PRO A 126 16.26 23.01 8.04
N GLU A 127 16.68 23.65 6.96
CA GLU A 127 15.80 24.48 6.11
C GLU A 127 14.86 23.63 5.26
N GLN A 128 15.29 22.40 4.94
CA GLN A 128 14.59 21.49 4.06
C GLN A 128 14.67 20.05 4.58
N ALA A 129 13.55 19.35 4.50
CA ALA A 129 13.48 17.90 4.64
C ALA A 129 12.53 17.34 3.57
N TRP A 130 12.85 16.18 3.00
CA TRP A 130 12.02 15.56 1.96
C TRP A 130 12.05 14.04 2.02
N ALA A 131 11.06 13.42 1.39
CA ALA A 131 10.95 11.99 1.24
C ALA A 131 10.32 11.60 -0.10
N VAL A 132 10.65 10.41 -0.62
CA VAL A 132 10.05 9.84 -1.82
C VAL A 132 9.23 8.61 -1.46
N ILE A 133 7.97 8.64 -1.89
CA ILE A 133 6.99 7.58 -1.67
C ILE A 133 6.70 6.88 -2.99
N ASN A 134 7.06 5.60 -3.06
CA ASN A 134 6.74 4.74 -4.19
C ASN A 134 5.33 4.20 -4.06
N HIS A 135 4.56 4.32 -5.12
CA HIS A 135 3.24 3.73 -5.27
C HIS A 135 3.27 2.71 -6.40
N ARG A 136 2.85 1.47 -6.10
CA ARG A 136 2.52 0.48 -7.13
C ARG A 136 1.02 0.40 -7.28
N ILE A 137 0.51 0.95 -8.37
CA ILE A 137 -0.92 1.21 -8.60
C ILE A 137 -1.60 -0.05 -9.12
N SER A 138 -2.72 -0.42 -8.48
CA SER A 138 -3.60 -1.50 -8.95
C SER A 138 -4.31 -1.08 -10.23
N MET A 139 -4.48 -2.04 -11.15
CA MET A 139 -5.07 -1.75 -12.47
C MET A 139 -6.60 -1.60 -12.43
N GLU A 140 -7.25 -2.01 -11.35
CA GLU A 140 -8.71 -2.05 -11.24
C GLU A 140 -9.20 -1.25 -10.02
N ARG A 141 -10.44 -0.74 -10.13
CA ARG A 141 -11.07 0.21 -9.19
C ARG A 141 -11.94 -0.49 -8.15
#